data_AF-A0A1Q5SGA9-F1
#
_entry.id   AF-A0A1Q5SGA9-F1
#
_cell.length_a   1.000
_cell.length_b   1.000
_cell.length_c   1.000
_cell.angle_alpha   90.00
_cell.angle_beta   90.00
_cell.angle_gamma   90.00
#
_symmetry.space_group_name_H-M   'P 1'
#
loop_
_entity.id
_entity.type
_entity.pdbx_description
1 polymer ?
#
loop_
_entity_poly.entity_id
_entity_poly.type
_entity_poly.pdbx_seq_one_letter_code
_entity_poly.pdbx_strand_id
1 'polypeptide(L)'
;MSPIVVSLIALVVILGGALFGALLRNALPEHHLADDTRDYVRLGTGLIATIAALVLGLLIASANSSYDTESSQVRRLTADIILLDQLLEQYGPESRDVRDLLRRAVEPLVERIWRQDISESTKGTPFRATAVSEDAFARIQALSPKTDAQRSLRDRAIQVATDTAQTRLLLFEHADNSIPMPFLAVLVFWLAVIFMSFSLFSRLTPINIAATLVFAISASAALFLILELSQPFVGLMQLSSTPLRNALAPLGS
;
A
#
# COMPACT_ATOMS: atom_id res chain seq x y z
N MET A 1 3.25 10.15 7.37
CA MET A 1 3.90 11.17 6.50
C MET A 1 3.67 10.83 5.03
N SER A 2 3.40 11.82 4.16
CA SER A 2 3.14 11.56 2.74
C SER A 2 4.35 10.91 2.03
N PRO A 3 4.13 9.91 1.15
CA PRO A 3 5.19 9.28 0.33
C PRO A 3 6.07 10.27 -0.42
N ILE A 4 5.47 11.38 -0.89
CA ILE A 4 6.17 12.46 -1.61
C ILE A 4 7.18 13.16 -0.69
N VAL A 5 6.80 13.39 0.57
CA VAL A 5 7.69 14.06 1.54
C VAL A 5 8.87 13.15 1.87
N VAL A 6 8.62 11.87 2.11
CA VAL A 6 9.69 10.91 2.44
C VAL A 6 10.64 10.71 1.26
N SER A 7 10.13 10.60 0.03
CA SER A 7 10.97 10.48 -1.16
C SER A 7 11.78 11.76 -1.42
N LEU A 8 11.19 12.94 -1.20
CA LEU A 8 11.90 14.21 -1.32
C LEU A 8 13.00 14.35 -0.26
N ILE A 9 12.75 13.93 0.98
CA ILE A 9 13.80 13.86 2.02
C ILE A 9 14.91 12.90 1.58
N ALA A 10 14.56 11.71 1.08
CA ALA A 10 15.54 10.76 0.58
C ALA A 10 16.38 11.36 -0.56
N LEU A 11 15.76 12.07 -1.51
CA LEU A 11 16.46 12.77 -2.59
C LEU A 11 17.47 13.80 -2.05
N VAL A 12 17.03 14.63 -1.09
CA VAL A 12 17.89 15.64 -0.46
C VAL A 12 19.06 14.99 0.28
N VAL A 13 18.82 13.87 0.98
CA VAL A 13 19.87 13.13 1.68
C VAL A 13 20.87 12.50 0.70
N ILE A 14 20.40 11.92 -0.39
CA ILE A 14 21.25 11.32 -1.44
C ILE A 14 22.10 12.41 -2.12
N LEU A 15 21.49 13.53 -2.51
CA LEU A 15 22.21 14.67 -3.08
C LEU A 15 23.17 15.32 -2.08
N GLY A 16 22.79 15.38 -0.80
CA GLY A 16 23.65 15.82 0.29
C GLY A 16 24.88 14.94 0.44
N GLY A 17 24.73 13.62 0.34
CA GLY A 17 25.84 12.67 0.30
C GLY A 17 26.77 12.92 -0.90
N ALA A 18 26.22 13.11 -2.10
CA ALA A 18 27.00 13.46 -3.29
C ALA A 18 27.75 14.79 -3.12
N LEU A 19 27.10 15.82 -2.58
CA LEU A 19 27.73 17.13 -2.33
C LEU A 19 28.84 17.01 -1.29
N PHE A 20 28.60 16.26 -0.21
CA PHE A 20 29.59 16.01 0.82
C PHE A 20 30.82 15.27 0.27
N GLY A 21 30.60 14.28 -0.62
CA GLY A 21 31.68 13.60 -1.34
C GLY A 21 32.50 14.56 -2.21
N ALA A 22 31.84 15.50 -2.91
CA ALA A 22 32.50 16.51 -3.73
C ALA A 22 33.33 17.49 -2.89
N LEU A 23 32.81 17.92 -1.73
CA LEU A 23 33.51 18.81 -0.81
C LEU A 23 34.72 18.10 -0.18
N LEU A 24 34.54 16.85 0.25
CA LEU A 24 35.62 16.05 0.82
C LEU A 24 36.75 15.84 -0.20
N ARG A 25 36.41 15.63 -1.48
CA ARG A 25 37.38 15.57 -2.58
C ARG A 25 38.22 16.84 -2.70
N ASN A 26 37.61 18.02 -2.56
CA ASN A 26 38.32 19.30 -2.64
C ASN A 26 39.19 19.57 -1.40
N ALA A 27 38.87 18.97 -0.25
CA ALA A 27 39.60 19.12 1.00
C ALA A 27 40.76 18.11 1.16
N LEU A 28 40.76 17.00 0.41
CA LEU A 28 41.79 15.96 0.53
C LEU A 28 43.02 16.24 -0.35
N PRO A 29 44.24 16.17 0.22
CA PRO A 29 45.48 16.20 -0.55
C PRO A 29 45.60 14.99 -1.51
N GLU A 30 46.20 15.18 -2.68
CA GLU A 30 46.32 14.17 -3.75
C GLU A 30 46.92 12.83 -3.30
N HIS A 31 47.71 12.80 -2.22
CA HIS A 31 48.31 11.57 -1.66
C HIS A 31 47.30 10.60 -1.01
N HIS A 32 46.13 11.04 -0.55
CA HIS A 32 45.07 10.16 -0.03
C HIS A 32 44.10 9.66 -1.12
N LEU A 33 44.28 10.14 -2.35
CA LEU A 33 43.58 9.71 -3.56
C LEU A 33 44.38 8.66 -4.37
N ALA A 34 45.41 8.06 -3.75
CA ALA A 34 46.18 6.97 -4.34
C ALA A 34 45.28 5.79 -4.76
N ASP A 35 45.63 5.14 -5.87
CA ASP A 35 44.78 4.12 -6.51
C ASP A 35 44.41 2.96 -5.56
N ASP A 36 45.30 2.53 -4.67
CA ASP A 36 45.02 1.46 -3.70
C ASP A 36 43.88 1.80 -2.71
N THR A 37 43.82 3.04 -2.22
CA THR A 37 42.76 3.47 -1.30
C THR A 37 41.44 3.64 -2.04
N ARG A 38 41.50 4.13 -3.28
CA ARG A 38 40.34 4.27 -4.15
C ARG A 38 39.71 2.92 -4.46
N ASP A 39 40.52 1.92 -4.78
CA ASP A 39 40.03 0.59 -5.12
C ASP A 39 39.41 -0.10 -3.90
N TYR A 40 39.99 0.05 -2.71
CA TYR A 40 39.38 -0.44 -1.47
C TYR A 40 37.99 0.16 -1.21
N VAL A 41 37.85 1.50 -1.31
CA VAL A 41 36.56 2.17 -1.10
C VAL A 41 35.56 1.79 -2.21
N ARG A 42 36.00 1.61 -3.46
CA ARG A 42 35.16 1.14 -4.56
C ARG A 42 34.65 -0.28 -4.33
N LEU A 43 35.50 -1.19 -3.85
CA LEU A 43 35.10 -2.56 -3.51
C LEU A 43 34.06 -2.57 -2.38
N GLY A 44 34.29 -1.80 -1.31
CA GLY A 44 33.33 -1.64 -0.21
C GLY A 44 32.00 -1.03 -0.68
N THR A 45 32.06 0.01 -1.52
CA THR A 45 30.87 0.65 -2.11
C THR A 45 30.11 -0.32 -3.02
N GLY A 46 30.83 -1.15 -3.79
CA GLY A 46 30.24 -2.20 -4.62
C GLY A 46 29.47 -3.23 -3.79
N LEU A 47 30.03 -3.66 -2.65
CA LEU A 47 29.34 -4.55 -1.72
C LEU A 47 28.08 -3.89 -1.11
N ILE A 48 28.17 -2.63 -0.70
CA ILE A 48 26.99 -1.90 -0.20
C ILE A 48 25.93 -1.77 -1.30
N ALA A 49 26.35 -1.52 -2.55
CA ALA A 49 25.43 -1.41 -3.68
C ALA A 49 24.69 -2.72 -3.98
N THR A 50 25.36 -3.89 -3.89
CA THR A 50 24.68 -5.17 -4.12
C THR A 50 23.68 -5.49 -3.02
N ILE A 51 24.01 -5.23 -1.76
CA ILE A 51 23.09 -5.42 -0.63
C ILE A 51 21.92 -4.42 -0.74
N ALA A 52 22.19 -3.16 -1.07
CA ALA A 52 21.16 -2.14 -1.28
C ALA A 52 20.21 -2.52 -2.42
N ALA A 53 20.72 -3.06 -3.53
CA ALA A 53 19.90 -3.53 -4.65
C ALA A 53 18.98 -4.69 -4.24
N LEU A 54 19.48 -5.65 -3.46
CA LEU A 54 18.67 -6.75 -2.93
C LEU A 54 17.57 -6.25 -1.98
N VAL A 55 17.90 -5.36 -1.05
CA VAL A 55 16.93 -4.77 -0.12
C VAL A 55 15.89 -3.96 -0.88
N LEU A 56 16.31 -3.12 -1.83
CA LEU A 56 15.39 -2.35 -2.68
C LEU A 56 14.43 -3.29 -3.44
N GLY A 57 14.94 -4.36 -4.05
CA GLY A 57 14.12 -5.36 -4.73
C GLY A 57 13.12 -6.06 -3.81
N LEU A 58 13.55 -6.43 -2.60
CA LEU A 58 12.67 -7.04 -1.59
C LEU A 58 11.58 -6.07 -1.11
N LEU A 59 11.92 -4.79 -0.92
CA LEU A 59 10.94 -3.77 -0.54
C LEU A 59 9.91 -3.53 -1.65
N ILE A 60 10.33 -3.49 -2.92
CA ILE A 60 9.41 -3.41 -4.06
C ILE A 60 8.50 -4.63 -4.10
N ALA A 61 9.05 -5.84 -3.96
CA ALA A 61 8.27 -7.08 -3.97
C ALA A 61 7.27 -7.12 -2.80
N SER A 62 7.69 -6.70 -1.61
CA SER A 62 6.82 -6.61 -0.44
C SER A 62 5.70 -5.59 -0.66
N ALA A 63 6.01 -4.40 -1.18
CA ALA A 63 5.02 -3.37 -1.46
C ALA A 63 3.98 -3.84 -2.49
N ASN A 64 4.43 -4.45 -3.59
CA ASN A 64 3.55 -5.06 -4.59
C ASN A 64 2.67 -6.17 -3.99
N SER A 65 3.26 -7.07 -3.18
CA SER A 65 2.50 -8.14 -2.54
C SER A 65 1.43 -7.60 -1.59
N SER A 66 1.72 -6.54 -0.84
CA SER A 66 0.73 -5.87 0.01
C SER A 66 -0.38 -5.26 -0.83
N TYR A 67 -0.03 -4.52 -1.88
CA TYR A 67 -1.01 -3.93 -2.81
C TYR A 67 -1.92 -4.99 -3.44
N ASP A 68 -1.36 -6.09 -3.94
CA ASP A 68 -2.10 -7.19 -4.54
C ASP A 68 -3.02 -7.90 -3.53
N THR A 69 -2.57 -8.04 -2.28
CA THR A 69 -3.36 -8.62 -1.19
C THR A 69 -4.60 -7.75 -0.91
N GLU A 70 -4.41 -6.46 -0.68
CA GLU A 70 -5.48 -5.49 -0.43
C GLU A 70 -6.46 -5.41 -1.62
N SER A 71 -5.93 -5.36 -2.84
CA SER A 71 -6.70 -5.42 -4.09
C SER A 71 -7.56 -6.67 -4.18
N SER A 72 -7.00 -7.84 -3.82
CA SER A 72 -7.73 -9.11 -3.83
C SER A 72 -8.83 -9.16 -2.77
N GLN A 73 -8.61 -8.57 -1.60
CA GLN A 73 -9.59 -8.48 -0.52
C GLN A 73 -10.77 -7.58 -0.92
N VAL A 74 -10.50 -6.42 -1.55
CA VAL A 74 -11.55 -5.54 -2.10
C VAL A 74 -12.37 -6.25 -3.19
N ARG A 75 -11.71 -7.00 -4.08
CA ARG A 75 -12.39 -7.80 -5.11
C ARG A 75 -13.25 -8.91 -4.51
N ARG A 76 -12.74 -9.62 -3.50
CA ARG A 76 -13.50 -10.65 -2.76
C ARG A 76 -14.73 -10.04 -2.10
N LEU A 77 -14.55 -8.94 -1.38
CA LEU A 77 -15.63 -8.21 -0.74
C LEU A 77 -16.72 -7.79 -1.73
N THR A 78 -16.32 -7.31 -2.91
CA THR A 78 -17.23 -6.97 -4.01
C THR A 78 -18.02 -8.20 -4.48
N ALA A 79 -17.34 -9.34 -4.69
CA ALA A 79 -17.96 -10.58 -5.13
C ALA A 79 -18.94 -11.15 -4.09
N ASP A 80 -18.58 -11.11 -2.80
CA ASP A 80 -19.42 -11.60 -1.71
C ASP A 80 -20.71 -10.77 -1.59
N ILE A 81 -20.62 -9.45 -1.76
CA ILE A 81 -21.80 -8.55 -1.77
C ILE A 81 -22.73 -8.88 -2.95
N ILE A 82 -22.17 -9.12 -4.15
CA ILE A 82 -22.96 -9.50 -5.33
C ILE A 82 -23.64 -10.86 -5.09
N LEU A 83 -22.90 -11.85 -4.58
CA LEU A 83 -23.41 -13.17 -4.30
C LEU A 83 -24.53 -13.12 -3.24
N LEU A 84 -24.36 -12.31 -2.21
CA LEU A 84 -25.37 -12.13 -1.18
C LEU A 84 -26.66 -11.51 -1.75
N ASP A 85 -26.57 -10.50 -2.63
CA ASP A 85 -27.74 -9.93 -3.30
C ASP A 85 -28.45 -10.95 -4.19
N GLN A 86 -27.70 -11.80 -4.92
CA GLN A 86 -28.26 -12.88 -5.74
C GLN A 86 -28.98 -13.95 -4.90
N LEU A 87 -28.40 -14.35 -3.77
CA LEU A 87 -29.03 -15.31 -2.84
C LEU A 87 -30.32 -14.74 -2.25
N LEU A 88 -30.31 -13.46 -1.86
CA LEU A 88 -31.50 -12.78 -1.36
C LEU A 88 -32.56 -12.64 -2.45
N GLU A 89 -32.18 -12.34 -3.69
CA GLU A 89 -33.11 -12.32 -4.83
C GLU A 89 -33.80 -13.68 -5.03
N GLN A 90 -33.01 -14.77 -4.99
CA GLN A 90 -33.54 -16.12 -5.13
C GLN A 90 -34.41 -16.57 -3.95
N TYR A 91 -34.18 -16.02 -2.75
CA TYR A 91 -35.01 -16.29 -1.56
C TYR A 91 -36.46 -15.80 -1.74
N GLY A 92 -36.65 -14.72 -2.50
CA GLY A 92 -37.98 -14.17 -2.85
C GLY A 92 -38.29 -12.82 -2.20
N PRO A 93 -39.54 -12.34 -2.29
CA PRO A 93 -39.90 -10.96 -1.95
C PRO A 93 -39.72 -10.59 -0.47
N GLU A 94 -39.67 -11.59 0.43
CA GLU A 94 -39.43 -11.39 1.87
C GLU A 94 -38.03 -10.83 2.16
N SER A 95 -37.08 -10.92 1.23
CA SER A 95 -35.71 -10.42 1.38
C SER A 95 -35.51 -8.97 0.91
N ARG A 96 -36.53 -8.33 0.31
CA ARG A 96 -36.42 -6.98 -0.29
C ARG A 96 -35.87 -5.94 0.69
N ASP A 97 -36.40 -5.91 1.92
CA ASP A 97 -35.93 -4.99 2.97
C ASP A 97 -34.44 -5.18 3.29
N VAL A 98 -33.95 -6.43 3.23
CA VAL A 98 -32.54 -6.78 3.46
C VAL A 98 -31.67 -6.33 2.29
N ARG A 99 -32.13 -6.51 1.05
CA ARG A 99 -31.43 -6.04 -0.15
C ARG A 99 -31.30 -4.50 -0.16
N ASP A 100 -32.33 -3.79 0.28
CA ASP A 100 -32.29 -2.33 0.41
C ASP A 100 -31.31 -1.86 1.49
N LEU A 101 -31.19 -2.61 2.60
CA LEU A 101 -30.19 -2.34 3.62
C LEU A 101 -28.77 -2.64 3.13
N LEU A 102 -28.57 -3.74 2.40
CA LEU A 102 -27.28 -4.09 1.82
C LEU A 102 -26.78 -2.96 0.90
N ARG A 103 -27.64 -2.43 0.03
CA ARG A 103 -27.33 -1.30 -0.86
C ARG A 103 -26.98 -0.03 -0.09
N ARG A 104 -27.76 0.30 0.95
CA ARG A 104 -27.47 1.43 1.84
C ARG A 104 -26.19 1.24 2.65
N ALA A 105 -25.74 0.00 2.86
CA ALA A 105 -24.51 -0.32 3.58
C ALA A 105 -23.25 -0.19 2.70
N VAL A 106 -23.36 -0.27 1.37
CA VAL A 106 -22.20 -0.19 0.44
C VAL A 106 -21.51 1.17 0.54
N GLU A 107 -22.27 2.28 0.49
CA GLU A 107 -21.66 3.63 0.49
C GLU A 107 -20.89 3.92 1.79
N PRO A 108 -21.45 3.70 3.01
CA PRO A 108 -20.68 3.84 4.26
C PRO A 108 -19.50 2.88 4.37
N LEU A 109 -19.57 1.70 3.74
CA LEU A 109 -18.48 0.72 3.75
C LEU A 109 -17.33 1.21 2.87
N VAL A 110 -17.61 1.66 1.65
CA VAL A 110 -16.61 2.26 0.74
C VAL A 110 -15.94 3.45 1.41
N GLU A 111 -16.73 4.35 1.98
CA GLU A 111 -16.21 5.55 2.60
C GLU A 111 -15.26 5.25 3.76
N ARG A 112 -15.55 4.19 4.53
CA ARG A 112 -14.73 3.80 5.68
C ARG A 112 -13.43 3.12 5.26
N ILE A 113 -13.46 2.25 4.24
CA ILE A 113 -12.24 1.62 3.70
C ILE A 113 -11.30 2.70 3.12
N TRP A 114 -11.83 3.66 2.36
CA TRP A 114 -11.02 4.69 1.71
C TRP A 114 -10.63 5.88 2.61
N ARG A 115 -11.37 6.20 3.70
CA ARG A 115 -10.96 7.26 4.66
C ARG A 115 -9.90 6.82 5.67
N GLN A 116 -9.82 5.54 5.98
CA GLN A 116 -9.00 5.06 7.09
C GLN A 116 -7.50 5.28 6.86
N ASP A 117 -7.06 5.27 5.60
CA ASP A 117 -5.67 5.49 5.21
C ASP A 117 -5.32 6.99 5.08
N ILE A 118 -6.32 7.87 4.91
CA ILE A 118 -6.15 9.34 4.88
C ILE A 118 -5.81 9.91 6.28
N SER A 119 -6.06 9.15 7.34
CA SER A 119 -5.96 9.64 8.72
C SER A 119 -5.06 8.74 9.56
N GLU A 120 -3.74 8.99 9.52
CA GLU A 120 -2.80 8.52 10.56
C GLU A 120 -3.31 8.84 11.99
N SER A 121 -4.21 9.81 12.16
CA SER A 121 -4.86 10.16 13.42
C SER A 121 -6.01 9.25 13.86
N THR A 122 -6.36 8.21 13.10
CA THR A 122 -7.39 7.21 13.47
C THR A 122 -6.77 5.89 13.96
N LYS A 123 -5.45 5.85 14.20
CA LYS A 123 -4.77 4.79 14.96
C LYS A 123 -5.24 4.81 16.42
N GLY A 124 -6.42 4.26 16.69
CA GLY A 124 -6.96 4.17 18.05
C GLY A 124 -8.48 4.05 18.18
N THR A 125 -9.27 4.26 17.12
CA THR A 125 -10.70 3.93 17.21
C THR A 125 -10.92 2.44 17.02
N PRO A 126 -11.59 1.74 17.96
CA PRO A 126 -11.88 0.33 17.80
C PRO A 126 -12.70 0.08 16.53
N PHE A 127 -12.47 -1.07 15.90
CA PHE A 127 -13.32 -1.53 14.81
C PHE A 127 -14.76 -1.58 15.31
N ARG A 128 -15.61 -0.69 14.78
CA ARG A 128 -17.05 -0.75 14.96
C ARG A 128 -17.66 -1.07 13.61
N ALA A 129 -18.36 -2.20 13.52
CA ALA A 129 -19.20 -2.46 12.37
C ALA A 129 -20.22 -1.31 12.26
N THR A 130 -20.54 -0.92 11.03
CA THR A 130 -21.56 0.11 10.81
C THR A 130 -22.87 -0.45 11.35
N ALA A 131 -23.66 0.34 12.09
CA ALA A 131 -24.96 -0.12 12.61
C ALA A 131 -25.85 -0.72 11.49
N VAL A 132 -25.69 -0.23 10.24
CA VAL A 132 -26.35 -0.75 9.04
C VAL A 132 -25.91 -2.18 8.67
N SER A 133 -24.63 -2.54 8.83
CA SER A 133 -24.14 -3.90 8.56
C SER A 133 -24.58 -4.90 9.64
N GLU A 134 -24.66 -4.47 10.90
CA GLU A 134 -25.19 -5.30 11.99
C GLU A 134 -26.71 -5.53 11.83
N ASP A 135 -27.46 -4.49 11.45
CA ASP A 135 -28.90 -4.59 11.17
C ASP A 135 -29.19 -5.49 9.96
N ALA A 136 -28.37 -5.41 8.90
CA ALA A 136 -28.49 -6.30 7.74
C ALA A 136 -28.28 -7.78 8.15
N PHE A 137 -27.26 -8.07 8.95
CA PHE A 137 -27.00 -9.43 9.44
C PHE A 137 -28.13 -9.96 10.35
N ALA A 138 -28.63 -9.12 11.27
CA ALA A 138 -29.75 -9.46 12.13
C ALA A 138 -31.02 -9.78 11.32
N ARG A 139 -31.28 -9.04 10.24
CA ARG A 139 -32.44 -9.28 9.37
C ARG A 139 -32.30 -10.51 8.49
N ILE A 140 -31.09 -10.86 8.03
CA ILE A 140 -30.82 -12.16 7.38
C ILE A 140 -31.15 -13.31 8.35
N GLN A 141 -30.76 -13.16 9.62
CA GLN A 141 -31.13 -14.13 10.65
C GLN A 141 -32.63 -14.14 10.95
N ALA A 142 -33.35 -13.03 10.82
CA ALA A 142 -34.79 -12.96 11.08
C ALA A 142 -35.65 -13.56 9.94
N LEU A 143 -35.06 -13.89 8.78
CA LEU A 143 -35.77 -14.56 7.69
C LEU A 143 -36.37 -15.90 8.17
N SER A 144 -37.66 -16.09 7.91
CA SER A 144 -38.42 -17.28 8.31
C SER A 144 -38.65 -18.19 7.12
N PRO A 145 -37.76 -19.18 6.86
CA PRO A 145 -37.86 -20.05 5.69
C PRO A 145 -39.11 -20.95 5.79
N LYS A 146 -39.90 -20.96 4.72
CA LYS A 146 -41.12 -21.79 4.58
C LYS A 146 -40.86 -23.10 3.85
N THR A 147 -39.74 -23.20 3.13
CA THR A 147 -39.33 -24.39 2.35
C THR A 147 -37.89 -24.78 2.66
N ASP A 148 -37.52 -26.04 2.41
CA ASP A 148 -36.14 -26.50 2.57
C ASP A 148 -35.17 -25.78 1.61
N ALA A 149 -35.65 -25.38 0.43
CA ALA A 149 -34.90 -24.53 -0.50
C ALA A 149 -34.61 -23.14 0.11
N GLN A 150 -35.60 -22.51 0.75
CA GLN A 150 -35.41 -21.23 1.45
C GLN A 150 -34.47 -21.38 2.65
N ARG A 151 -34.53 -22.50 3.38
CA ARG A 151 -33.61 -22.77 4.49
C ARG A 151 -32.16 -22.84 3.99
N SER A 152 -31.90 -23.60 2.92
CA SER A 152 -30.57 -23.69 2.29
C SER A 152 -30.05 -22.33 1.80
N LEU A 153 -30.91 -21.51 1.19
CA LEU A 153 -30.54 -20.16 0.75
C LEU A 153 -30.19 -19.23 1.92
N ARG A 154 -30.96 -19.28 3.01
CA ARG A 154 -30.68 -18.51 4.24
C ARG A 154 -29.35 -18.92 4.85
N ASP A 155 -29.08 -20.23 4.95
CA ASP A 155 -27.83 -20.71 5.54
C ASP A 155 -26.61 -20.28 4.72
N ARG A 156 -26.70 -20.34 3.38
CA ARG A 156 -25.67 -19.78 2.48
C ARG A 156 -25.53 -18.26 2.61
N ALA A 157 -26.62 -17.52 2.74
CA ALA A 157 -26.57 -16.06 2.93
C ALA A 157 -25.89 -15.68 4.25
N ILE A 158 -26.14 -16.42 5.33
CA ILE A 158 -25.47 -16.24 6.63
C ILE A 158 -23.97 -16.54 6.49
N GLN A 159 -23.59 -17.59 5.77
CA GLN A 159 -22.19 -17.93 5.53
C GLN A 159 -21.47 -16.80 4.79
N VAL A 160 -22.01 -16.35 3.65
CA VAL A 160 -21.42 -15.25 2.86
C VAL A 160 -21.33 -13.95 3.66
N ALA A 161 -22.36 -13.63 4.47
CA ALA A 161 -22.33 -12.45 5.33
C ALA A 161 -21.25 -12.54 6.43
N THR A 162 -20.99 -13.74 6.95
CA THR A 162 -19.93 -13.98 7.93
C THR A 162 -18.54 -13.86 7.29
N ASP A 163 -18.35 -14.44 6.10
CA ASP A 163 -17.10 -14.37 5.32
C ASP A 163 -16.78 -12.92 4.91
N THR A 164 -17.82 -12.15 4.56
CA THR A 164 -17.75 -10.70 4.30
C THR A 164 -17.25 -9.94 5.54
N ALA A 165 -17.80 -10.25 6.72
CA ALA A 165 -17.40 -9.62 7.97
C ALA A 165 -15.94 -9.96 8.35
N GLN A 166 -15.52 -11.20 8.13
CA GLN A 166 -14.13 -11.61 8.34
C GLN A 166 -13.17 -10.91 7.38
N THR A 167 -13.49 -10.84 6.09
CA THR A 167 -12.67 -10.13 5.10
C THR A 167 -12.54 -8.65 5.45
N ARG A 168 -13.62 -8.04 5.93
CA ARG A 168 -13.58 -6.67 6.45
C ARG A 168 -12.67 -6.55 7.67
N LEU A 169 -12.70 -7.47 8.63
CA LEU A 169 -11.78 -7.44 9.78
C LEU A 169 -10.31 -7.58 9.35
N LEU A 170 -10.03 -8.43 8.36
CA LEU A 170 -8.68 -8.60 7.82
C LEU A 170 -8.16 -7.32 7.16
N LEU A 171 -8.98 -6.62 6.36
CA LEU A 171 -8.68 -5.31 5.80
C LEU A 171 -8.33 -4.27 6.90
N PHE A 172 -8.95 -4.39 8.08
CA PHE A 172 -8.66 -3.51 9.22
C PHE A 172 -7.37 -3.87 9.96
N GLU A 173 -7.05 -5.16 10.07
CA GLU A 173 -5.85 -5.65 10.76
C GLU A 173 -4.59 -5.51 9.89
N HIS A 174 -4.71 -5.67 8.57
CA HIS A 174 -3.59 -5.59 7.63
C HIS A 174 -3.21 -4.16 7.24
N ALA A 175 -4.02 -3.16 7.59
CA ALA A 175 -3.72 -1.75 7.38
C ALA A 175 -2.45 -1.27 8.12
N ASP A 176 -1.94 -2.04 9.10
CA ASP A 176 -0.69 -1.72 9.82
C ASP A 176 0.57 -2.37 9.20
N ASN A 177 0.45 -3.12 8.08
CA ASN A 177 1.58 -3.81 7.44
C ASN A 177 2.44 -2.89 6.55
N SER A 178 2.60 -1.63 6.98
CA SER A 178 3.47 -0.66 6.35
C SER A 178 4.92 -1.13 6.37
N ILE A 179 5.68 -0.82 5.31
CA ILE A 179 7.12 -1.11 5.25
C ILE A 179 7.79 -0.55 6.51
N PRO A 180 8.58 -1.33 7.26
CA PRO A 180 9.17 -0.81 8.49
C PRO A 180 10.15 0.30 8.16
N MET A 181 9.86 1.50 8.66
CA MET A 181 10.66 2.72 8.43
C MET A 181 12.19 2.54 8.65
N PRO A 182 12.68 1.72 9.60
CA PRO A 182 14.11 1.48 9.76
C PRO A 182 14.78 0.90 8.51
N PHE A 183 14.12 0.00 7.77
CA PHE A 183 14.69 -0.58 6.54
C PHE A 183 14.87 0.48 5.46
N LEU A 184 13.88 1.37 5.32
CA LEU A 184 13.96 2.49 4.38
C LEU A 184 15.06 3.46 4.78
N ALA A 185 15.19 3.79 6.06
CA ALA A 185 16.24 4.68 6.57
C ALA A 185 17.65 4.13 6.27
N VAL A 186 17.87 2.84 6.51
CA VAL A 186 19.14 2.17 6.21
C VAL A 186 19.42 2.17 4.70
N LEU A 187 18.40 1.93 3.88
CA LEU A 187 18.54 1.95 2.42
C LEU A 187 18.90 3.35 1.89
N VAL A 188 18.23 4.40 2.38
CA VAL A 188 18.55 5.79 2.04
C VAL A 188 19.96 6.16 2.48
N PHE A 189 20.38 5.71 3.67
CA PHE A 189 21.74 5.89 4.14
C PHE A 189 22.77 5.21 3.22
N TRP A 190 22.56 3.95 2.83
CA TRP A 190 23.43 3.26 1.88
C TRP A 190 23.49 3.94 0.52
N LEU A 191 22.36 4.41 -0.01
CA LEU A 191 22.32 5.21 -1.24
C LEU A 191 23.15 6.49 -1.09
N ALA A 192 23.01 7.22 0.01
CA ALA A 192 23.81 8.42 0.26
C ALA A 192 25.33 8.12 0.29
N VAL A 193 25.74 7.02 0.93
CA VAL A 193 27.14 6.57 0.95
C VAL A 193 27.65 6.21 -0.45
N ILE A 194 26.85 5.52 -1.26
CA ILE A 194 27.22 5.16 -2.65
C ILE A 194 27.44 6.43 -3.48
N PHE A 195 26.52 7.39 -3.40
CA PHE A 195 26.61 8.66 -4.12
C PHE A 195 27.76 9.53 -3.62
N MET A 196 28.03 9.51 -2.31
CA MET A 196 29.20 10.13 -1.70
C MET A 196 30.49 9.55 -2.28
N SER A 197 30.63 8.22 -2.33
CA SER A 197 31.79 7.55 -2.92
C SER A 197 31.96 7.89 -4.40
N PHE A 198 30.89 7.89 -5.20
CA PHE A 198 30.96 8.29 -6.61
C PHE A 198 31.46 9.72 -6.78
N SER A 199 30.93 10.66 -6.00
CA SER A 199 31.31 12.07 -6.07
C SER A 199 32.75 12.32 -5.57
N LEU A 200 33.17 11.61 -4.51
CA LEU A 200 34.51 11.68 -3.95
C LEU A 200 35.61 11.31 -4.97
N PHE A 201 35.33 10.35 -5.85
CA PHE A 201 36.30 9.88 -6.84
C PHE A 201 36.07 10.41 -8.26
N SER A 202 35.05 11.26 -8.46
CA SER A 202 34.66 11.78 -9.76
C SER A 202 35.17 13.21 -9.96
N ARG A 203 35.59 13.55 -11.18
CA ARG A 203 35.84 14.94 -11.56
C ARG A 203 34.50 15.68 -11.63
N LEU A 204 34.42 16.89 -11.07
CA LEU A 204 33.23 17.76 -11.12
C LEU A 204 33.05 18.35 -12.53
N THR A 205 32.86 17.49 -13.52
CA THR A 205 32.48 17.89 -14.86
C THR A 205 30.96 18.04 -14.93
N PRO A 206 30.42 18.93 -15.78
CA PRO A 206 28.98 19.07 -15.96
C PRO A 206 28.26 17.75 -16.28
N ILE A 207 28.92 16.86 -17.02
CA ILE A 207 28.41 15.52 -17.38
C ILE A 207 28.24 14.65 -16.13
N ASN A 208 29.24 14.61 -15.24
CA ASN A 208 29.18 13.79 -14.03
C ASN A 208 28.12 14.32 -13.04
N ILE A 209 27.96 15.64 -12.97
CA ILE A 209 26.90 16.28 -12.17
C ILE A 209 25.53 15.91 -12.73
N ALA A 210 25.33 16.04 -14.05
CA ALA A 210 24.09 15.67 -14.71
C ALA A 210 23.75 14.18 -14.51
N ALA A 211 24.73 13.28 -14.68
CA ALA A 211 24.55 11.85 -14.44
C ALA A 211 24.16 11.56 -12.98
N THR A 212 24.82 12.21 -12.03
CA THR A 212 24.51 12.07 -10.59
C THR A 212 23.09 12.52 -10.27
N LEU A 213 22.64 13.64 -10.85
CA LEU A 213 21.25 14.10 -10.70
C LEU A 213 20.25 13.08 -11.25
N VAL A 214 20.48 12.56 -12.46
CA VAL A 214 19.62 11.55 -13.08
C VAL A 214 19.53 10.29 -12.20
N PHE A 215 20.66 9.79 -11.69
CA PHE A 215 20.68 8.62 -10.82
C PHE A 215 19.98 8.88 -9.48
N ALA A 216 20.17 10.05 -8.87
CA ALA A 216 19.54 10.41 -7.61
C ALA A 216 18.01 10.52 -7.76
N ILE A 217 17.55 11.14 -8.85
CA ILE A 217 16.12 11.22 -9.20
C ILE A 217 15.56 9.81 -9.42
N SER A 218 16.27 8.95 -10.16
CA SER A 218 15.83 7.57 -10.42
C SER A 218 15.71 6.76 -9.12
N ALA A 219 16.70 6.83 -8.23
CA ALA A 219 16.66 6.17 -6.93
C ALA A 219 15.51 6.70 -6.03
N SER A 220 15.34 8.02 -5.99
CA SER A 220 14.23 8.65 -5.26
C SER A 220 12.86 8.27 -5.83
N ALA A 221 12.74 8.14 -7.16
CA ALA A 221 11.50 7.71 -7.80
C ALA A 221 11.17 6.25 -7.47
N ALA A 222 12.17 5.37 -7.38
CA ALA A 222 11.97 3.99 -6.92
C ALA A 222 11.49 3.95 -5.47
N LEU A 223 12.10 4.74 -4.57
CA LEU A 223 11.65 4.86 -3.18
C LEU A 223 10.23 5.42 -3.07
N PHE A 224 9.90 6.43 -3.89
CA PHE A 224 8.55 6.95 -3.99
C PHE A 224 7.56 5.86 -4.39
N LEU A 225 7.86 5.09 -5.43
CA LEU A 225 6.98 4.02 -5.94
C LEU A 225 6.74 2.94 -4.88
N ILE A 226 7.78 2.55 -4.13
CA ILE A 226 7.69 1.61 -3.01
C ILE A 226 6.72 2.12 -1.94
N LEU A 227 6.85 3.39 -1.56
CA LEU A 227 5.99 4.01 -0.55
C LEU A 227 4.56 4.16 -1.05
N GLU A 228 4.37 4.54 -2.30
CA GLU A 228 3.06 4.68 -2.93
C GLU A 228 2.32 3.33 -2.98
N LEU A 229 3.01 2.26 -3.34
CA LEU A 229 2.44 0.90 -3.34
C LEU A 229 2.10 0.41 -1.93
N SER A 230 2.84 0.87 -0.91
CA SER A 230 2.57 0.51 0.48
C SER A 230 1.32 1.19 1.06
N GLN A 231 0.74 2.17 0.36
CA GLN A 231 -0.46 2.91 0.74
C GLN A 231 -1.55 2.74 -0.33
N PRO A 232 -2.14 1.54 -0.49
CA PRO A 232 -3.03 1.23 -1.62
C PRO A 232 -4.34 2.03 -1.65
N PHE A 233 -4.73 2.68 -0.55
CA PHE A 233 -5.96 3.47 -0.48
C PHE A 233 -5.71 4.98 -0.52
N VAL A 234 -4.47 5.44 -0.65
CA VAL A 234 -4.09 6.87 -0.78
C VAL A 234 -3.08 7.04 -1.92
N GLY A 235 -3.01 8.23 -2.51
CA GLY A 235 -2.00 8.55 -3.52
C GLY A 235 -2.45 8.33 -4.96
N LEU A 236 -1.49 8.37 -5.88
CA LEU A 236 -1.64 8.30 -7.33
C LEU A 236 -2.02 6.92 -7.83
N MET A 237 -1.56 5.85 -7.16
CA MET A 237 -1.86 4.45 -7.49
C MET A 237 -2.97 3.87 -6.62
N GLN A 238 -3.90 4.71 -6.17
CA GLN A 238 -5.00 4.30 -5.31
C GLN A 238 -5.88 3.23 -5.98
N LEU A 239 -6.29 2.23 -5.19
CA LEU A 239 -7.30 1.26 -5.58
C LEU A 239 -8.61 1.97 -5.92
N SER A 240 -9.19 1.63 -7.06
CA SER A 240 -10.48 2.18 -7.48
C SER A 240 -11.61 1.68 -6.56
N SER A 241 -12.42 2.60 -6.03
CA SER A 241 -13.64 2.26 -5.29
C SER A 241 -14.82 1.90 -6.19
N THR A 242 -14.69 2.13 -7.50
CA THR A 242 -15.76 1.94 -8.50
C THR A 242 -16.33 0.51 -8.53
N PRO A 243 -15.52 -0.57 -8.49
CA PRO A 243 -16.07 -1.93 -8.51
C PRO A 243 -17.00 -2.22 -7.34
N LEU A 244 -16.65 -1.72 -6.16
CA LEU A 244 -17.43 -1.92 -4.94
C LEU A 244 -18.67 -1.02 -4.90
N ARG A 245 -18.54 0.24 -5.32
CA ARG A 245 -19.69 1.18 -5.47
C ARG A 245 -20.73 0.67 -6.48
N ASN A 246 -20.26 0.05 -7.56
CA ASN A 246 -21.10 -0.47 -8.64
C ASN A 246 -21.48 -1.94 -8.45
N ALA A 247 -21.14 -2.56 -7.30
CA ALA A 247 -21.43 -3.97 -7.04
C ALA A 247 -22.93 -4.27 -7.16
N LEU A 248 -23.79 -3.33 -6.75
CA LEU A 248 -25.23 -3.51 -6.70
C LEU A 248 -25.93 -2.48 -7.61
N ALA A 249 -26.27 -2.88 -8.84
CA ALA A 249 -27.06 -2.06 -9.77
C ALA A 249 -28.47 -1.83 -9.23
N PRO A 250 -29.10 -0.65 -9.40
CA PRO A 250 -30.42 -0.32 -8.85
C PRO A 250 -31.43 -1.45 -9.04
N LEU A 251 -32.25 -1.76 -8.02
CA LEU A 251 -33.31 -2.76 -8.16
C LEU A 251 -34.20 -2.35 -9.34
N GLY A 252 -34.32 -3.24 -10.32
CA GLY A 252 -35.24 -3.06 -11.44
C GLY A 252 -36.65 -2.87 -10.90
N SER A 253 -37.32 -1.80 -11.35
CA SER A 253 -38.71 -1.47 -11.03
C SER A 253 -39.67 -2.59 -11.41
#